data_AF-A0A1G2YJC1-F1
#
_entry.id   AF-A0A1G2YJC1-F1
#
_cell.length_a   1.000
_cell.length_b   1.000
_cell.length_c   1.000
_cell.angle_alpha   90.00
_cell.angle_beta   90.00
_cell.angle_gamma   90.00
#
_symmetry.space_group_name_H-M   'P 1'
#
loop_
_entity.id
_entity.type
_entity.pdbx_description
1 polymer ?
#
loop_
_entity_poly.entity_id
_entity_poly.type
_entity_poly.pdbx_seq_one_letter_code
_entity_poly.pdbx_strand_id
1 'polypeptide(L)'
;MKLRLNMKKVHTSSKNRGSALVLIIVAMVILMVTGIGLLAVGYNSRLLAIKDNAALASHAAADAGVFEAVCELNNKLATKEAAFMAADNNSTLPSMTIQTPLGPDSGNQKYAYRVSDTWPNYTISSTGASNGVERKISAKTTVSGPFDPAILVANQLTMNNNDIVGAAQGTEVTVGTLSSSAGAISAGNGSVINGNVFCPPDASPESVISAPVGSGFSKFQAEEQMTMAPVFMPAFGTTPLDVTYSANTTLSNPSYDFNNLTLANNVTLTISGNVTLRIAKDLSMGNNGGISVVGANSKLTIYIGGNIGPGTNSFELTNSTGSAAAVKIYGTKTSLPPQVFNFKNSSTLVAAIYAPFADVTFMNNPNITGSIICNNLTLKNNMVFTYDDSIRDSYKKTDPGVHIVVSNWQEQ
;
A
#
# COMPACT_ATOMS: atom_id res chain seq x y z
N MET A 1 94.11 -1.48 21.97
CA MET A 1 93.17 -1.94 23.03
C MET A 1 92.61 -3.28 22.55
N LYS A 2 93.31 -4.41 22.71
CA LYS A 2 93.43 -5.30 23.88
C LYS A 2 92.08 -5.80 24.41
N LEU A 3 91.74 -7.06 24.08
CA LEU A 3 91.04 -8.13 24.85
C LEU A 3 90.53 -9.16 23.82
N ARG A 4 91.24 -10.25 23.45
CA ARG A 4 91.60 -11.49 24.19
C ARG A 4 90.46 -12.08 25.02
N LEU A 5 89.87 -13.19 24.54
CA LEU A 5 89.54 -14.46 25.24
C LEU A 5 88.69 -15.30 24.24
N ASN A 6 89.24 -16.30 23.55
CA ASN A 6 89.56 -17.64 24.05
C ASN A 6 88.32 -18.40 24.55
N MET A 7 87.71 -19.26 23.71
CA MET A 7 87.24 -20.56 24.16
C MET A 7 87.11 -21.57 23.02
N LYS A 8 88.02 -22.52 23.10
CA LYS A 8 88.09 -23.85 22.48
C LYS A 8 86.76 -24.61 22.66
N LYS A 9 86.20 -25.19 21.58
CA LYS A 9 85.46 -26.46 21.67
C LYS A 9 85.44 -27.22 20.34
N VAL A 10 86.34 -28.19 20.32
CA VAL A 10 86.39 -29.43 19.53
C VAL A 10 85.05 -29.79 18.86
N HIS A 11 85.01 -29.79 17.53
CA HIS A 11 83.99 -30.50 16.75
C HIS A 11 84.38 -31.97 16.61
N THR A 12 83.95 -32.79 17.56
CA THR A 12 83.88 -34.24 17.34
C THR A 12 82.71 -34.52 16.39
N SER A 13 83.03 -34.81 15.13
CA SER A 13 82.10 -35.42 14.17
C SER A 13 81.74 -36.82 14.70
N SER A 14 80.68 -36.92 15.50
CA SER A 14 80.13 -38.22 15.89
C SER A 14 79.35 -38.80 14.71
N LYS A 15 79.71 -40.01 14.32
CA LYS A 15 79.01 -40.83 13.32
C LYS A 15 77.62 -41.22 13.86
N ASN A 16 76.65 -40.30 13.82
CA ASN A 16 75.23 -40.60 14.06
C ASN A 16 74.53 -40.92 12.73
N ARG A 17 74.94 -42.00 12.05
CA ARG A 17 74.30 -42.42 10.77
C ARG A 17 72.97 -43.15 10.94
N GLY A 18 72.55 -43.44 12.17
CA GLY A 18 71.25 -44.08 12.48
C GLY A 18 70.11 -43.12 12.85
N SER A 19 70.40 -41.94 13.42
CA SER A 19 69.35 -41.04 13.94
C SER A 19 68.64 -40.22 12.86
N ALA A 20 69.30 -39.93 11.74
CA ALA A 20 68.72 -39.14 10.65
C ALA A 20 67.53 -39.82 9.97
N LEU A 21 67.59 -41.15 9.79
CA LEU A 21 66.49 -41.93 9.20
C LEU A 21 65.25 -41.91 10.09
N VAL A 22 65.43 -42.06 11.41
CA VAL A 22 64.34 -41.97 12.39
C VAL A 22 63.71 -40.58 12.37
N LEU A 23 64.51 -39.52 12.29
CA LEU A 23 64.02 -38.14 12.25
C LEU A 23 63.19 -37.85 10.98
N ILE A 24 63.61 -38.40 9.83
CA ILE A 24 62.85 -38.30 8.57
C ILE A 24 61.52 -39.05 8.68
N ILE A 25 61.51 -40.26 9.26
CA ILE A 25 60.27 -41.02 9.46
C ILE A 25 59.32 -40.26 10.39
N VAL A 26 59.81 -39.73 11.50
CA VAL A 26 59.01 -38.91 12.43
C VAL A 26 58.45 -37.67 11.73
N ALA A 27 59.27 -36.96 10.94
CA ALA A 27 58.81 -35.81 10.17
C ALA A 27 57.76 -36.17 9.12
N MET A 28 57.91 -37.31 8.43
CA MET A 28 56.92 -37.82 7.48
C MET A 28 55.59 -38.16 8.17
N VAL A 29 55.62 -38.79 9.35
CA VAL A 29 54.41 -39.08 10.12
C VAL A 29 53.72 -37.80 10.57
N ILE A 30 54.47 -36.81 11.05
CA ILE A 30 53.91 -35.51 11.44
C ILE A 30 53.27 -34.81 10.23
N LEU A 31 53.92 -34.81 9.07
CA LEU A 31 53.39 -34.24 7.83
C LEU A 31 52.13 -34.97 7.35
N MET A 32 52.08 -36.30 7.46
CA MET A 32 50.87 -37.06 7.11
C MET A 32 49.72 -36.76 8.06
N VAL A 33 49.95 -36.74 9.38
CA VAL A 33 48.91 -36.45 10.38
C VAL A 33 48.38 -35.02 10.21
N THR A 34 49.26 -34.04 9.99
CA THR A 34 48.85 -32.66 9.71
C THR A 34 48.12 -32.52 8.37
N GLY A 35 48.57 -33.23 7.33
CA GLY A 35 47.89 -33.26 6.02
C GLY A 35 46.48 -33.82 6.11
N ILE A 36 46.27 -34.93 6.83
CA ILE A 36 44.94 -35.50 7.07
C ILE A 36 44.07 -34.53 7.89
N GLY A 37 44.65 -33.87 8.90
CA GLY A 37 43.96 -32.85 9.70
C GLY A 37 43.45 -31.68 8.85
N LEU A 38 44.29 -31.14 7.96
CA LEU A 38 43.91 -30.03 7.06
C LEU A 38 42.84 -30.46 6.05
N LEU A 39 42.93 -31.67 5.49
CA LEU A 39 41.91 -32.23 4.60
C LEU A 39 40.57 -32.40 5.32
N ALA A 40 40.57 -32.90 6.55
CA ALA A 40 39.36 -33.06 7.34
C ALA A 40 38.70 -31.71 7.67
N VAL A 41 39.49 -30.70 8.06
CA VAL A 41 38.98 -29.34 8.29
C VAL A 41 38.40 -28.76 7.00
N GLY A 42 39.11 -28.85 5.87
CA GLY A 42 38.63 -28.36 4.58
C GLY A 42 37.34 -29.05 4.10
N TYR A 43 37.24 -30.37 4.30
CA TYR A 43 36.03 -31.14 3.99
C TYR A 43 34.83 -30.68 4.84
N ASN A 44 35.02 -30.55 6.15
CA ASN A 44 33.97 -30.10 7.06
C ASN A 44 33.54 -28.65 6.77
N SER A 45 34.49 -27.75 6.49
CA SER A 45 34.19 -26.36 6.09
C SER A 45 33.35 -26.32 4.81
N ARG A 46 33.67 -27.15 3.81
CA ARG A 46 32.87 -27.23 2.58
C ARG A 46 31.48 -27.80 2.83
N LEU A 47 31.36 -28.83 3.67
CA LEU A 47 30.06 -29.41 4.01
C LEU A 47 29.15 -28.39 4.73
N LEU A 48 29.72 -27.63 5.68
CA LEU A 48 29.00 -26.55 6.37
C LEU A 48 28.58 -25.46 5.38
N ALA A 49 29.49 -25.01 4.52
CA ALA A 49 29.17 -24.01 3.49
C ALA A 49 28.05 -24.47 2.55
N ILE A 50 28.01 -25.76 2.19
CA ILE A 50 26.91 -26.32 1.38
C ILE A 50 25.59 -26.28 2.14
N LYS A 51 25.58 -26.63 3.43
CA LYS A 51 24.38 -26.61 4.28
C LYS A 51 23.86 -25.19 4.50
N ASP A 52 24.76 -24.24 4.76
CA ASP A 52 24.39 -22.83 4.96
C ASP A 52 23.83 -22.23 3.67
N ASN A 53 24.48 -22.51 2.53
CA ASN A 53 23.97 -22.08 1.23
C ASN A 53 22.61 -22.73 0.90
N ALA A 54 22.43 -24.02 1.20
CA ALA A 54 21.15 -24.69 1.04
C ALA A 54 20.06 -24.10 1.94
N ALA A 55 20.40 -23.75 3.18
CA ALA A 55 19.49 -23.11 4.12
C ALA A 55 19.05 -21.71 3.64
N LEU A 56 20.00 -20.86 3.23
CA LEU A 56 19.70 -19.54 2.64
C LEU A 56 18.86 -19.67 1.37
N ALA A 57 19.20 -20.63 0.50
CA ALA A 57 18.43 -20.89 -0.73
C ALA A 57 17.01 -21.38 -0.44
N SER A 58 16.81 -22.25 0.56
CA SER A 58 15.47 -22.69 0.97
C SER A 58 14.66 -21.57 1.61
N HIS A 59 15.30 -20.63 2.30
CA HIS A 59 14.63 -19.44 2.85
C HIS A 59 14.16 -18.50 1.73
N ALA A 60 15.05 -18.15 0.80
CA ALA A 60 14.69 -17.34 -0.36
C ALA A 60 13.57 -17.98 -1.20
N ALA A 61 13.56 -19.32 -1.31
CA ALA A 61 12.48 -20.05 -1.96
C ALA A 61 11.14 -19.92 -1.20
N ALA A 62 11.17 -19.97 0.13
CA ALA A 62 9.97 -19.76 0.94
C ALA A 62 9.45 -18.32 0.84
N ASP A 63 10.33 -17.31 0.80
CA ASP A 63 9.94 -15.90 0.58
C ASP A 63 9.27 -15.70 -0.77
N ALA A 64 9.83 -16.29 -1.83
CA ALA A 64 9.23 -16.27 -3.15
C ALA A 64 7.85 -16.95 -3.18
N GLY A 65 7.64 -18.02 -2.38
CA GLY A 65 6.33 -18.63 -2.22
C GLY A 65 5.32 -17.73 -1.51
N VAL A 66 5.75 -16.91 -0.55
CA VAL A 66 4.88 -15.87 0.05
C VAL A 66 4.53 -14.80 -0.99
N PHE A 67 5.51 -14.32 -1.75
CA PHE A 67 5.29 -13.33 -2.81
C PHE A 67 4.31 -13.83 -3.88
N GLU A 68 4.50 -15.05 -4.38
CA GLU A 68 3.60 -15.66 -5.37
C GLU A 68 2.17 -15.78 -4.82
N ALA A 69 2.02 -16.22 -3.56
CA ALA A 69 0.71 -16.31 -2.92
C ALA A 69 -0.01 -14.95 -2.84
N VAL A 70 0.71 -13.87 -2.49
CA VAL A 70 0.15 -12.51 -2.47
C VAL A 70 -0.20 -12.03 -3.87
N CYS A 71 0.65 -12.30 -4.86
CA CYS A 71 0.41 -11.97 -6.26
C CYS A 71 -0.86 -12.66 -6.78
N GLU A 72 -1.02 -13.97 -6.54
CA GLU A 72 -2.23 -14.71 -6.90
C GLU A 72 -3.48 -14.19 -6.20
N LEU A 73 -3.40 -13.88 -4.90
CA LEU A 73 -4.49 -13.26 -4.16
C LEU A 73 -4.91 -11.92 -4.77
N ASN A 74 -3.95 -11.07 -5.10
CA ASN A 74 -4.19 -9.77 -5.73
C ASN A 74 -4.74 -9.90 -7.16
N ASN A 75 -4.27 -10.87 -7.93
CA ASN A 75 -4.80 -11.16 -9.27
C ASN A 75 -6.25 -11.63 -9.21
N LYS A 76 -6.61 -12.50 -8.26
CA LYS A 76 -7.99 -12.93 -8.02
C LYS A 76 -8.90 -11.77 -7.60
N LEU A 77 -8.38 -10.85 -6.78
CA LEU A 77 -9.10 -9.64 -6.36
C LEU A 77 -9.30 -8.66 -7.53
N ALA A 78 -8.25 -8.40 -8.31
CA ALA A 78 -8.31 -7.50 -9.47
C ALA A 78 -9.25 -8.02 -10.56
N THR A 79 -9.25 -9.33 -10.83
CA THR A 79 -10.16 -9.98 -11.80
C THR A 79 -11.58 -10.17 -11.26
N LYS A 80 -11.81 -9.87 -9.97
CA LYS A 80 -13.10 -10.09 -9.28
C LYS A 80 -13.63 -11.50 -9.52
N GLU A 81 -12.76 -12.50 -9.42
CA GLU A 81 -13.11 -13.90 -9.67
C GLU A 81 -14.33 -14.29 -8.82
N ALA A 82 -15.43 -14.69 -9.47
CA ALA A 82 -16.72 -14.87 -8.79
C ALA A 82 -16.63 -15.83 -7.59
N ALA A 83 -15.81 -16.88 -7.68
CA ALA A 83 -15.60 -17.82 -6.58
C ALA A 83 -14.92 -17.17 -5.36
N PHE A 84 -13.88 -16.34 -5.59
CA PHE A 84 -13.18 -15.60 -4.55
C PHE A 84 -14.04 -14.48 -3.91
N MET A 85 -14.94 -13.91 -4.72
CA MET A 85 -15.88 -12.88 -4.28
C MET A 85 -17.06 -13.45 -3.49
N ALA A 86 -17.56 -14.64 -3.86
CA ALA A 86 -18.76 -15.23 -3.29
C ALA A 86 -18.52 -16.06 -2.02
N ALA A 87 -17.31 -16.59 -1.84
CA ALA A 87 -17.04 -17.52 -0.76
C ALA A 87 -15.91 -17.05 0.16
N ASP A 88 -16.18 -17.04 1.46
CA ASP A 88 -15.16 -17.01 2.52
C ASP A 88 -14.77 -18.45 2.89
N ASN A 89 -14.65 -19.33 1.90
CA ASN A 89 -14.25 -20.72 2.09
C ASN A 89 -12.81 -20.95 1.63
N ASN A 90 -12.06 -21.75 2.40
CA ASN A 90 -10.65 -22.01 2.13
C ASN A 90 -10.41 -22.81 0.83
N SER A 91 -11.45 -23.37 0.21
CA SER A 91 -11.34 -24.18 -1.02
C SER A 91 -11.06 -23.35 -2.28
N THR A 92 -11.30 -22.04 -2.24
CA THR A 92 -11.06 -21.13 -3.38
C THR A 92 -9.77 -20.33 -3.23
N LEU A 93 -9.12 -20.43 -2.06
CA LEU A 93 -7.89 -19.72 -1.77
C LEU A 93 -6.71 -20.35 -2.54
N PRO A 94 -5.76 -19.52 -2.99
CA PRO A 94 -4.50 -19.97 -3.56
C PRO A 94 -3.82 -21.04 -2.71
N SER A 95 -3.40 -22.12 -3.36
CA SER A 95 -2.54 -23.13 -2.75
C SER A 95 -1.73 -23.81 -3.82
N MET A 96 -0.46 -24.05 -3.53
CA MET A 96 0.47 -24.73 -4.42
C MET A 96 1.21 -25.80 -3.63
N THR A 97 1.14 -27.05 -4.10
CA THR A 97 1.91 -28.17 -3.54
C THR A 97 3.34 -28.13 -4.11
N ILE A 98 4.34 -28.58 -3.33
CA ILE A 98 5.80 -28.41 -3.59
C ILE A 98 6.20 -28.97 -4.97
N GLN A 99 6.17 -28.17 -6.04
CA GLN A 99 6.63 -28.64 -7.36
C GLN A 99 7.20 -27.57 -8.29
N THR A 100 7.05 -26.27 -8.02
CA THR A 100 7.46 -25.25 -8.98
C THR A 100 8.92 -24.84 -8.74
N PRO A 101 9.83 -25.03 -9.71
CA PRO A 101 11.14 -24.40 -9.69
C PRO A 101 10.97 -22.89 -9.75
N LEU A 102 11.82 -22.13 -9.04
CA LEU A 102 11.80 -20.65 -9.09
C LEU A 102 12.14 -20.09 -10.47
N GLY A 103 12.70 -20.91 -11.36
CA GLY A 103 12.95 -20.59 -12.76
C GLY A 103 13.78 -21.68 -13.44
N PRO A 104 14.07 -21.54 -14.74
CA PRO A 104 14.91 -22.50 -15.47
C PRO A 104 16.33 -22.61 -14.90
N ASP A 105 16.83 -21.54 -14.26
CA ASP A 105 18.20 -21.46 -13.72
C ASP A 105 18.28 -21.63 -12.19
N SER A 106 17.16 -21.82 -11.48
CA SER A 106 17.15 -21.84 -10.01
C SER A 106 17.66 -23.14 -9.38
N GLY A 107 18.16 -24.08 -10.19
CA GLY A 107 18.63 -25.39 -9.73
C GLY A 107 17.54 -26.19 -9.02
N ASN A 108 17.87 -26.78 -7.87
CA ASN A 108 16.97 -27.62 -7.05
C ASN A 108 16.08 -26.83 -6.07
N GLN A 109 15.99 -25.51 -6.21
CA GLN A 109 15.15 -24.69 -5.33
C GLN A 109 13.67 -24.86 -5.72
N LYS A 110 12.83 -25.17 -4.74
CA LYS A 110 11.39 -25.37 -4.91
C LYS A 110 10.65 -24.70 -3.77
N TYR A 111 9.40 -24.32 -4.01
CA TYR A 111 8.53 -23.83 -2.96
C TYR A 111 7.12 -24.42 -3.06
N ALA A 112 6.42 -24.35 -1.93
CA ALA A 112 4.98 -24.52 -1.81
C ALA A 112 4.43 -23.42 -0.94
N TYR A 113 3.15 -23.13 -1.11
CA TYR A 113 2.44 -22.28 -0.17
C TYR A 113 1.00 -22.73 -0.02
N ARG A 114 0.43 -22.35 1.12
CA ARG A 114 -0.98 -22.50 1.41
C ARG A 114 -1.48 -21.22 2.05
N VAL A 115 -2.55 -20.67 1.49
CA VAL A 115 -3.28 -19.56 2.09
C VAL A 115 -4.42 -20.10 2.95
N SER A 116 -4.59 -19.54 4.14
CA SER A 116 -5.69 -19.82 5.07
C SER A 116 -6.28 -18.52 5.62
N ASP A 117 -7.30 -18.67 6.46
CA ASP A 117 -8.11 -17.60 7.04
C ASP A 117 -9.00 -16.87 6.02
N THR A 118 -9.70 -15.83 6.47
CA THR A 118 -10.74 -15.15 5.70
C THR A 118 -10.43 -13.67 5.57
N TRP A 119 -11.03 -13.05 4.57
CA TRP A 119 -10.98 -11.60 4.40
C TRP A 119 -11.28 -10.85 5.71
N PRO A 120 -10.57 -9.74 6.03
CA PRO A 120 -9.48 -9.12 5.28
C PRO A 120 -8.07 -9.66 5.64
N ASN A 121 -7.95 -10.67 6.50
CA ASN A 121 -6.66 -11.09 7.03
C ASN A 121 -6.38 -12.55 6.65
N TYR A 122 -5.44 -12.76 5.74
CA TYR A 122 -4.98 -14.10 5.37
C TYR A 122 -3.69 -14.46 6.08
N THR A 123 -3.54 -15.74 6.41
CA THR A 123 -2.24 -16.32 6.79
C THR A 123 -1.70 -17.14 5.64
N ILE A 124 -0.48 -16.84 5.23
CA ILE A 124 0.26 -17.55 4.18
C ILE A 124 1.31 -18.39 4.87
N SER A 125 1.28 -19.71 4.65
CA SER A 125 2.34 -20.62 5.07
C SER A 125 3.10 -21.07 3.84
N SER A 126 4.38 -20.71 3.72
CA SER A 126 5.24 -21.16 2.62
C SER A 126 6.36 -22.07 3.10
N THR A 127 6.61 -23.15 2.37
CA THR A 127 7.74 -24.06 2.59
C THR A 127 8.65 -24.00 1.38
N GLY A 128 9.90 -23.59 1.57
CA GLY A 128 10.95 -23.60 0.56
C GLY A 128 11.91 -24.76 0.80
N ALA A 129 12.40 -25.37 -0.27
CA ALA A 129 13.30 -26.52 -0.23
C ALA A 129 14.47 -26.32 -1.18
N SER A 130 15.70 -26.65 -0.74
CA SER A 130 16.90 -26.65 -1.57
C SER A 130 17.88 -27.71 -1.09
N ASN A 131 18.33 -28.59 -1.99
CA ASN A 131 19.31 -29.65 -1.70
C ASN A 131 19.00 -30.49 -0.44
N GLY A 132 17.71 -30.78 -0.20
CA GLY A 132 17.23 -31.58 0.94
C GLY A 132 17.10 -30.81 2.26
N VAL A 133 17.38 -29.50 2.28
CA VAL A 133 17.06 -28.60 3.39
C VAL A 133 15.71 -27.96 3.12
N GLU A 134 14.82 -27.97 4.11
CA GLU A 134 13.52 -27.31 4.06
C GLU A 134 13.45 -26.20 5.10
N ARG A 135 12.79 -25.10 4.74
CA ARG A 135 12.50 -23.96 5.61
C ARG A 135 11.05 -23.59 5.46
N LYS A 136 10.41 -23.25 6.57
CA LYS A 136 9.00 -22.88 6.61
C LYS A 136 8.86 -21.47 7.16
N ILE A 137 8.06 -20.68 6.47
CA ILE A 137 7.77 -19.30 6.80
C ILE A 137 6.26 -19.14 6.93
N SER A 138 5.85 -18.29 7.85
CA SER A 138 4.47 -17.85 7.99
C SER A 138 4.40 -16.33 7.87
N ALA A 139 3.58 -15.85 6.96
CA ALA A 139 3.29 -14.45 6.78
C ALA A 139 1.81 -14.18 7.09
N LYS A 140 1.54 -13.09 7.82
CA LYS A 140 0.19 -12.54 7.95
C LYS A 140 0.04 -11.41 6.95
N THR A 141 -1.14 -11.29 6.40
CA THR A 141 -1.49 -10.23 5.48
C THR A 141 -2.49 -9.28 6.10
N THR A 142 -2.56 -8.08 5.56
CA THR A 142 -3.64 -7.13 5.78
C THR A 142 -4.10 -6.58 4.44
N VAL A 143 -5.22 -5.87 4.45
CA VAL A 143 -5.76 -5.21 3.26
C VAL A 143 -5.25 -3.78 3.23
N SER A 144 -4.62 -3.43 2.11
CA SER A 144 -4.33 -2.06 1.72
C SER A 144 -5.36 -1.61 0.70
N GLY A 145 -5.69 -0.33 0.70
CA GLY A 145 -6.69 0.19 -0.20
C GLY A 145 -6.41 1.62 -0.64
N PRO A 146 -7.29 2.14 -1.52
CA PRO A 146 -7.08 3.44 -2.12
C PRO A 146 -7.05 4.59 -1.10
N PHE A 147 -7.68 4.41 0.06
CA PHE A 147 -7.83 5.41 1.11
C PHE A 147 -6.75 5.33 2.19
N ASP A 148 -5.70 4.53 1.97
CA ASP A 148 -4.57 4.44 2.90
C ASP A 148 -3.83 5.77 3.04
N PRO A 149 -3.56 6.53 1.94
CA PRO A 149 -3.14 7.91 2.07
C PRO A 149 -4.30 8.82 2.44
N ALA A 150 -3.98 9.88 3.20
CA ALA A 150 -4.91 10.95 3.50
C ALA A 150 -5.29 11.72 2.23
N ILE A 151 -4.28 12.08 1.45
CA ILE A 151 -4.44 12.76 0.17
C ILE A 151 -3.47 12.13 -0.83
N LEU A 152 -3.98 11.66 -1.96
CA LEU A 152 -3.16 11.23 -3.10
C LEU A 152 -3.66 11.89 -4.39
N VAL A 153 -2.80 12.63 -5.06
CA VAL A 153 -3.12 13.28 -6.33
C VAL A 153 -2.36 12.62 -7.48
N ALA A 154 -3.00 12.43 -8.63
CA ALA A 154 -2.31 11.92 -9.81
C ALA A 154 -1.33 12.96 -10.35
N ASN A 155 -1.73 14.24 -10.30
CA ASN A 155 -0.97 15.33 -10.87
C ASN A 155 -0.60 16.39 -9.82
N GLN A 156 -1.55 17.23 -9.37
CA GLN A 156 -1.22 18.38 -8.53
C GLN A 156 -2.08 18.51 -7.27
N LEU A 157 -1.43 18.83 -6.15
CA LEU A 157 -2.03 19.32 -4.91
C LEU A 157 -1.63 20.79 -4.72
N THR A 158 -2.63 21.67 -4.72
CA THR A 158 -2.47 23.10 -4.49
C THR A 158 -3.18 23.49 -3.22
N MET A 159 -2.41 23.85 -2.19
CA MET A 159 -2.89 24.50 -0.97
C MET A 159 -2.68 26.00 -1.12
N ASN A 160 -3.70 26.81 -0.92
CA ASN A 160 -3.59 28.26 -0.99
C ASN A 160 -3.08 28.81 0.35
N ASN A 161 -3.91 29.53 1.11
CA ASN A 161 -3.47 30.19 2.33
C ASN A 161 -4.10 29.57 3.57
N ASN A 162 -3.28 29.33 4.59
CA ASN A 162 -3.68 28.80 5.91
C ASN A 162 -4.42 27.46 5.84
N ASP A 163 -4.15 26.63 4.83
CA ASP A 163 -4.73 25.30 4.74
C ASP A 163 -3.92 24.32 5.61
N ILE A 164 -4.60 23.51 6.42
CA ILE A 164 -3.97 22.56 7.34
C ILE A 164 -4.40 21.16 6.93
N VAL A 165 -3.43 20.27 6.73
CA VAL A 165 -3.67 18.84 6.54
C VAL A 165 -3.06 18.08 7.71
N GLY A 166 -3.85 17.23 8.37
CA GLY A 166 -3.42 16.44 9.52
C GLY A 166 -4.33 15.24 9.77
N ALA A 167 -4.22 14.63 10.95
CA ALA A 167 -5.10 13.57 11.44
C ALA A 167 -5.46 13.81 12.91
N ALA A 168 -6.34 12.96 13.43
CA ALA A 168 -6.50 12.77 14.86
C ALA A 168 -5.18 12.29 15.52
N GLN A 169 -5.08 12.49 16.83
CA GLN A 169 -3.89 12.11 17.59
C GLN A 169 -3.61 10.60 17.49
N GLY A 170 -2.37 10.25 17.12
CA GLY A 170 -1.93 8.84 17.04
C GLY A 170 -2.09 8.20 15.66
N THR A 171 -2.74 8.89 14.72
CA THR A 171 -2.87 8.43 13.33
C THR A 171 -1.79 9.05 12.47
N GLU A 172 -1.11 8.23 11.66
CA GLU A 172 -0.14 8.72 10.68
C GLU A 172 -0.85 9.26 9.44
N VAL A 173 -0.43 10.46 9.00
CA VAL A 173 -0.92 11.11 7.79
C VAL A 173 0.13 10.91 6.70
N THR A 174 -0.30 10.39 5.56
CA THR A 174 0.52 10.38 4.34
C THR A 174 -0.17 11.19 3.25
N VAL A 175 0.58 12.08 2.63
CA VAL A 175 0.17 12.90 1.48
C VAL A 175 1.11 12.60 0.32
N GLY A 176 0.59 12.45 -0.89
CA GLY A 176 1.47 12.15 -2.01
C GLY A 176 0.97 12.59 -3.36
N THR A 177 1.88 12.56 -4.33
CA THR A 177 1.60 12.79 -5.74
C THR A 177 2.19 11.67 -6.58
N LEU A 178 1.53 11.36 -7.70
CA LEU A 178 2.08 10.47 -8.74
C LEU A 178 2.85 11.24 -9.83
N SER A 179 2.91 12.57 -9.74
CA SER A 179 3.65 13.41 -10.68
C SER A 179 5.08 13.65 -10.24
N SER A 180 6.00 13.59 -11.20
CA SER A 180 7.40 14.00 -11.04
C SER A 180 7.62 15.48 -11.37
N SER A 181 6.56 16.24 -11.66
CA SER A 181 6.66 17.66 -12.00
C SER A 181 7.09 18.49 -10.79
N ALA A 182 7.93 19.49 -11.02
CA ALA A 182 8.34 20.42 -9.97
C ALA A 182 7.12 21.17 -9.41
N GLY A 183 7.01 21.23 -8.08
CA GLY A 183 5.87 21.86 -7.41
C GLY A 183 4.52 21.14 -7.59
N ALA A 184 4.53 19.85 -7.92
CA ALA A 184 3.30 19.05 -7.97
C ALA A 184 2.56 19.05 -6.62
N ILE A 185 3.29 19.16 -5.51
CA ILE A 185 2.70 19.51 -4.21
C ILE A 185 3.19 20.90 -3.83
N SER A 186 2.26 21.84 -3.76
CA SER A 186 2.54 23.24 -3.45
C SER A 186 1.60 23.77 -2.38
N ALA A 187 2.14 24.67 -1.56
CA ALA A 187 1.40 25.32 -0.50
C ALA A 187 1.75 26.80 -0.44
N GLY A 188 0.72 27.65 -0.39
CA GLY A 188 0.85 29.07 -0.18
C GLY A 188 1.03 29.42 1.31
N ASN A 189 0.80 30.69 1.63
CA ASN A 189 1.22 31.25 2.91
C ASN A 189 0.44 30.66 4.10
N GLY A 190 1.16 30.26 5.14
CA GLY A 190 0.57 29.72 6.38
C GLY A 190 -0.02 28.31 6.27
N SER A 191 0.00 27.71 5.08
CA SER A 191 -0.46 26.35 4.85
C SER A 191 0.56 25.34 5.37
N VAL A 192 0.13 24.21 5.94
CA VAL A 192 1.03 23.18 6.52
C VAL A 192 0.46 21.77 6.35
N ILE A 193 1.35 20.82 6.04
CA ILE A 193 1.05 19.39 6.05
C ILE A 193 1.67 18.76 7.30
N ASN A 194 0.85 18.38 8.27
CA ASN A 194 1.23 17.64 9.46
C ASN A 194 1.19 16.14 9.17
N GLY A 195 2.03 15.69 8.24
CA GLY A 195 2.10 14.33 7.75
C GLY A 195 3.32 14.09 6.88
N ASN A 196 3.66 12.81 6.67
CA ASN A 196 4.71 12.40 5.75
C ASN A 196 4.28 12.66 4.30
N VAL A 197 5.19 13.18 3.49
CA VAL A 197 4.89 13.55 2.10
C VAL A 197 5.77 12.77 1.13
N PHE A 198 5.18 12.11 0.14
CA PHE A 198 5.93 11.33 -0.84
C PHE A 198 5.74 11.78 -2.27
N CYS A 199 6.71 11.40 -3.11
CA CYS A 199 6.68 11.53 -4.56
C CYS A 199 7.06 10.18 -5.20
N PRO A 200 6.92 10.02 -6.53
CA PRO A 200 7.28 8.78 -7.22
C PRO A 200 8.77 8.42 -7.05
N PRO A 201 9.15 7.14 -7.20
CA PRO A 201 10.53 6.67 -7.00
C PRO A 201 11.58 7.45 -7.82
N ASP A 202 11.21 7.86 -9.04
CA ASP A 202 12.11 8.53 -9.99
C ASP A 202 12.19 10.06 -9.81
N ALA A 203 11.48 10.62 -8.82
CA ALA A 203 11.36 12.07 -8.65
C ALA A 203 12.10 12.57 -7.40
N SER A 204 12.71 13.76 -7.47
CA SER A 204 13.39 14.35 -6.31
C SER A 204 12.36 15.00 -5.37
N PRO A 205 12.25 14.58 -4.10
CA PRO A 205 11.26 15.11 -3.16
C PRO A 205 11.34 16.63 -3.00
N GLU A 206 12.55 17.20 -3.00
CA GLU A 206 12.72 18.66 -2.83
C GLU A 206 12.27 19.48 -4.04
N SER A 207 12.27 18.89 -5.24
CA SER A 207 11.78 19.56 -6.44
C SER A 207 10.26 19.46 -6.58
N VAL A 208 9.70 18.29 -6.26
CA VAL A 208 8.28 17.97 -6.42
C VAL A 208 7.44 18.59 -5.29
N ILE A 209 7.99 18.62 -4.08
CA ILE A 209 7.28 19.03 -2.86
C ILE A 209 7.82 20.38 -2.38
N SER A 210 7.12 21.43 -2.79
CA SER A 210 7.38 22.81 -2.36
C SER A 210 6.60 23.21 -1.09
N ALA A 211 5.66 22.37 -0.64
CA ALA A 211 4.89 22.61 0.57
C ALA A 211 5.75 22.47 1.84
N PRO A 212 5.53 23.31 2.87
CA PRO A 212 6.14 23.12 4.17
C PRO A 212 5.50 21.91 4.87
N VAL A 213 6.35 21.10 5.49
CA VAL A 213 5.98 19.90 6.21
C VAL A 213 6.16 20.19 7.71
N GLY A 214 5.19 19.76 8.53
CA GLY A 214 5.19 19.97 9.97
C GLY A 214 6.41 19.34 10.66
N SER A 215 6.74 19.82 11.86
CA SER A 215 7.86 19.30 12.64
C SER A 215 7.68 17.79 12.92
N GLY A 216 8.73 17.01 12.66
CA GLY A 216 8.73 15.55 12.90
C GLY A 216 8.26 14.71 11.71
N PHE A 217 7.88 15.33 10.59
CA PHE A 217 7.50 14.64 9.36
C PHE A 217 8.56 14.84 8.27
N SER A 218 8.57 13.97 7.27
CA SER A 218 9.60 13.95 6.22
C SER A 218 9.00 13.99 4.82
N LYS A 219 9.80 14.52 3.89
CA LYS A 219 9.61 14.33 2.45
C LYS A 219 10.42 13.13 2.01
N PHE A 220 9.84 12.21 1.24
CA PHE A 220 10.55 11.01 0.80
C PHE A 220 10.14 10.55 -0.60
N GLN A 221 10.91 9.62 -1.16
CA GLN A 221 10.57 8.94 -2.41
C GLN A 221 9.84 7.65 -2.04
N ALA A 222 8.72 7.38 -2.71
CA ALA A 222 8.09 6.08 -2.59
C ALA A 222 9.04 4.98 -3.09
N GLU A 223 9.01 3.81 -2.47
CA GLU A 223 9.81 2.66 -2.91
C GLU A 223 9.29 2.09 -4.23
N GLU A 224 7.97 2.14 -4.42
CA GLU A 224 7.29 1.64 -5.60
C GLU A 224 6.38 2.70 -6.22
N GLN A 225 6.17 2.57 -7.53
CA GLN A 225 5.23 3.44 -8.23
C GLN A 225 3.80 3.08 -7.85
N MET A 226 3.17 3.94 -7.06
CA MET A 226 1.74 3.86 -6.80
C MET A 226 0.93 4.10 -8.08
N THR A 227 -0.20 3.42 -8.19
CA THR A 227 -1.13 3.58 -9.30
C THR A 227 -2.54 3.84 -8.77
N MET A 228 -3.34 4.58 -9.53
CA MET A 228 -4.76 4.76 -9.25
C MET A 228 -5.57 3.88 -10.18
N ALA A 229 -6.15 2.80 -9.66
CA ALA A 229 -7.06 1.96 -10.42
C ALA A 229 -8.30 2.77 -10.86
N PRO A 230 -8.73 2.70 -12.13
CA PRO A 230 -9.96 3.35 -12.56
C PRO A 230 -11.19 2.76 -11.85
N VAL A 231 -12.22 3.59 -11.63
CA VAL A 231 -13.52 3.09 -11.17
C VAL A 231 -14.47 2.97 -12.34
N PHE A 232 -15.11 1.81 -12.46
CA PHE A 232 -16.16 1.59 -13.46
C PHE A 232 -17.54 1.79 -12.85
N MET A 233 -18.43 2.38 -13.64
CA MET A 233 -19.82 2.56 -13.26
C MET A 233 -20.52 1.20 -13.07
N PRO A 234 -21.17 0.91 -11.92
CA PRO A 234 -21.87 -0.36 -11.72
C PRO A 234 -23.15 -0.44 -12.56
N ALA A 235 -23.51 -1.63 -13.05
CA ALA A 235 -24.77 -1.84 -13.79
C ALA A 235 -25.95 -2.04 -12.81
N PHE A 236 -27.03 -1.25 -12.93
CA PHE A 236 -28.22 -1.37 -12.05
C PHE A 236 -29.43 -2.03 -12.72
N GLY A 237 -29.31 -2.43 -14.00
CA GLY A 237 -30.40 -3.07 -14.76
C GLY A 237 -31.59 -2.16 -15.09
N THR A 238 -31.60 -0.92 -14.60
CA THR A 238 -32.62 0.10 -14.85
C THR A 238 -32.13 1.13 -15.87
N THR A 239 -33.08 1.77 -16.55
CA THR A 239 -32.78 2.95 -17.37
C THR A 239 -32.64 4.16 -16.44
N PRO A 240 -31.51 4.90 -16.47
CA PRO A 240 -31.31 6.07 -15.64
C PRO A 240 -32.34 7.16 -15.93
N LEU A 241 -32.82 7.83 -14.89
CA LEU A 241 -33.79 8.92 -15.02
C LEU A 241 -33.16 10.27 -14.72
N ASP A 242 -33.56 11.31 -15.45
CA ASP A 242 -33.30 12.69 -15.05
C ASP A 242 -34.28 13.06 -13.94
N VAL A 243 -33.76 13.32 -12.73
CA VAL A 243 -34.57 13.60 -11.55
C VAL A 243 -34.23 14.96 -10.98
N THR A 244 -35.26 15.76 -10.73
CA THR A 244 -35.17 17.01 -9.97
C THR A 244 -36.02 16.89 -8.72
N TYR A 245 -35.40 16.97 -7.55
CA TYR A 245 -36.12 17.07 -6.28
C TYR A 245 -36.37 18.54 -5.97
N SER A 246 -37.64 18.93 -5.95
CA SER A 246 -38.10 20.29 -5.59
C SER A 246 -38.58 20.41 -4.14
N ALA A 247 -38.56 19.30 -3.39
CA ALA A 247 -38.91 19.23 -1.98
C ALA A 247 -37.99 18.22 -1.28
N ASN A 248 -37.81 18.40 0.03
CA ASN A 248 -37.02 17.48 0.85
C ASN A 248 -37.53 16.05 0.66
N THR A 249 -36.59 15.13 0.41
CA THR A 249 -36.91 13.74 0.07
C THR A 249 -36.02 12.81 0.85
N THR A 250 -36.57 11.70 1.34
CA THR A 250 -35.79 10.63 1.98
C THR A 250 -35.64 9.45 1.03
N LEU A 251 -34.41 9.00 0.84
CA LEU A 251 -34.08 7.76 0.14
C LEU A 251 -33.70 6.69 1.16
N SER A 252 -34.34 5.54 1.04
CA SER A 252 -34.10 4.38 1.89
C SER A 252 -33.94 3.06 1.15
N ASN A 253 -34.12 3.07 -0.18
CA ASN A 253 -33.90 1.89 -1.00
C ASN A 253 -32.39 1.67 -1.23
N PRO A 254 -31.95 0.43 -1.45
CA PRO A 254 -30.53 0.12 -1.55
C PRO A 254 -29.83 0.77 -2.75
N SER A 255 -30.55 1.05 -3.83
CA SER A 255 -29.98 1.51 -5.09
C SER A 255 -30.92 2.48 -5.82
N TYR A 256 -30.36 3.57 -6.36
CA TYR A 256 -31.04 4.52 -7.24
C TYR A 256 -30.18 4.85 -8.46
N ASP A 257 -30.82 4.97 -9.63
CA ASP A 257 -30.15 5.17 -10.92
C ASP A 257 -30.63 6.45 -11.60
N PHE A 258 -29.73 7.42 -11.71
CA PHE A 258 -29.99 8.74 -12.26
C PHE A 258 -29.12 9.00 -13.48
N ASN A 259 -29.70 9.66 -14.48
CA ASN A 259 -28.92 10.26 -15.56
C ASN A 259 -28.32 11.57 -15.04
N ASN A 260 -29.16 12.54 -14.71
CA ASN A 260 -28.82 13.70 -13.90
C ASN A 260 -29.61 13.69 -12.59
N LEU A 261 -28.97 14.10 -11.49
CA LEU A 261 -29.62 14.34 -10.21
C LEU A 261 -29.52 15.81 -9.86
N THR A 262 -30.66 16.49 -9.79
CA THR A 262 -30.73 17.90 -9.42
C THR A 262 -31.51 18.08 -8.13
N LEU A 263 -30.94 18.80 -7.17
CA LEU A 263 -31.66 19.29 -5.98
C LEU A 263 -31.96 20.77 -6.17
N ALA A 264 -33.22 21.19 -5.99
CA ALA A 264 -33.57 22.61 -6.06
C ALA A 264 -33.02 23.40 -4.86
N ASN A 265 -33.26 24.72 -4.83
CA ASN A 265 -32.82 25.57 -3.72
C ASN A 265 -33.47 25.13 -2.40
N ASN A 266 -32.67 25.06 -1.33
CA ASN A 266 -33.08 24.64 0.01
C ASN A 266 -33.71 23.24 0.07
N VAL A 267 -33.34 22.35 -0.87
CA VAL A 267 -33.78 20.96 -0.86
C VAL A 267 -32.70 20.05 -0.29
N THR A 268 -33.05 19.32 0.75
CA THR A 268 -32.21 18.28 1.34
C THR A 268 -32.66 16.89 0.91
N LEU A 269 -31.73 16.10 0.37
CA LEU A 269 -31.91 14.68 0.11
C LEU A 269 -31.38 13.89 1.33
N THR A 270 -32.29 13.37 2.12
CA THR A 270 -31.95 12.59 3.32
C THR A 270 -31.72 11.12 2.95
N ILE A 271 -30.60 10.56 3.37
CA ILE A 271 -30.25 9.15 3.18
C ILE A 271 -30.42 8.42 4.50
N SER A 272 -31.30 7.41 4.50
CA SER A 272 -31.60 6.55 5.64
C SER A 272 -31.36 5.09 5.26
N GLY A 273 -30.44 4.42 5.93
CA GLY A 273 -29.99 3.06 5.57
C GLY A 273 -28.81 3.06 4.60
N ASN A 274 -28.60 1.92 3.93
CA ASN A 274 -27.47 1.70 3.02
C ASN A 274 -27.90 1.98 1.59
N VAL A 275 -27.58 3.16 1.06
CA VAL A 275 -28.00 3.63 -0.25
C VAL A 275 -26.82 3.77 -1.20
N THR A 276 -26.98 3.23 -2.41
CA THR A 276 -26.04 3.42 -3.53
C THR A 276 -26.69 4.27 -4.59
N LEU A 277 -26.08 5.41 -4.91
CA LEU A 277 -26.53 6.29 -5.99
C LEU A 277 -25.62 6.10 -7.20
N ARG A 278 -26.23 5.76 -8.35
CA ARG A 278 -25.57 5.80 -9.64
C ARG A 278 -26.00 7.05 -10.38
N ILE A 279 -25.06 7.92 -10.74
CA ILE A 279 -25.32 9.18 -11.45
C ILE A 279 -24.50 9.19 -12.73
N ALA A 280 -25.13 8.91 -13.87
CA ALA A 280 -24.43 8.75 -15.15
C ALA A 280 -23.75 10.04 -15.62
N LYS A 281 -24.38 11.19 -15.35
CA LYS A 281 -23.91 12.53 -15.70
C LYS A 281 -23.73 13.37 -14.43
N ASP A 282 -24.42 14.49 -14.31
CA ASP A 282 -24.10 15.51 -13.30
C ASP A 282 -24.96 15.39 -12.04
N LEU A 283 -24.34 15.73 -10.91
CA LEU A 283 -25.00 16.02 -9.65
C LEU A 283 -24.98 17.54 -9.43
N SER A 284 -26.16 18.16 -9.54
CA SER A 284 -26.33 19.60 -9.35
C SER A 284 -27.19 19.87 -8.11
N MET A 285 -26.85 20.93 -7.37
CA MET A 285 -27.57 21.33 -6.17
C MET A 285 -27.76 22.83 -6.16
N GLY A 286 -28.99 23.28 -6.00
CA GLY A 286 -29.33 24.69 -5.84
C GLY A 286 -28.73 25.29 -4.56
N ASN A 287 -28.98 26.58 -4.36
CA ASN A 287 -28.52 27.30 -3.17
C ASN A 287 -29.09 26.66 -1.90
N ASN A 288 -28.22 26.33 -0.95
CA ASN A 288 -28.50 25.57 0.28
C ASN A 288 -29.15 24.20 0.03
N GLY A 289 -28.98 23.63 -1.17
CA GLY A 289 -29.30 22.24 -1.44
C GLY A 289 -28.21 21.33 -0.89
N GLY A 290 -28.59 20.14 -0.41
CA GLY A 290 -27.62 19.22 0.19
C GLY A 290 -28.08 17.78 0.29
N ILE A 291 -27.14 16.90 0.62
CA ILE A 291 -27.39 15.51 0.96
C ILE A 291 -27.08 15.31 2.45
N SER A 292 -27.98 14.66 3.17
CA SER A 292 -27.80 14.38 4.60
C SER A 292 -27.88 12.90 4.89
N VAL A 293 -26.78 12.30 5.34
CA VAL A 293 -26.76 10.89 5.77
C VAL A 293 -27.05 10.83 7.25
N VAL A 294 -28.19 10.23 7.61
CA VAL A 294 -28.72 10.23 8.97
C VAL A 294 -28.84 8.82 9.54
N GLY A 295 -28.51 8.67 10.82
CA GLY A 295 -28.59 7.40 11.54
C GLY A 295 -27.27 6.62 11.56
N ALA A 296 -26.94 6.03 12.70
CA ALA A 296 -25.61 5.47 13.00
C ALA A 296 -25.12 4.39 12.01
N ASN A 297 -26.05 3.67 11.37
CA ASN A 297 -25.74 2.58 10.45
C ASN A 297 -25.99 2.94 8.98
N SER A 298 -26.35 4.18 8.69
CA SER A 298 -26.61 4.60 7.32
C SER A 298 -25.30 4.75 6.55
N LYS A 299 -25.31 4.32 5.29
CA LYS A 299 -24.16 4.41 4.39
C LYS A 299 -24.62 4.96 3.06
N LEU A 300 -23.81 5.84 2.48
CA LEU A 300 -24.01 6.39 1.16
C LEU A 300 -22.81 6.04 0.29
N THR A 301 -23.06 5.43 -0.85
CA THR A 301 -22.04 5.26 -1.90
C THR A 301 -22.53 5.93 -3.18
N ILE A 302 -21.79 6.91 -3.67
CA ILE A 302 -22.10 7.62 -4.91
C ILE A 302 -21.11 7.17 -5.99
N TYR A 303 -21.61 6.66 -7.11
CA TYR A 303 -20.85 6.49 -8.35
C TYR A 303 -21.29 7.56 -9.34
N ILE A 304 -20.39 8.44 -9.74
CA ILE A 304 -20.71 9.56 -10.62
C ILE A 304 -19.82 9.61 -11.87
N GLY A 305 -20.46 9.73 -13.04
CA GLY A 305 -19.79 9.81 -14.34
C GLY A 305 -19.56 11.23 -14.86
N GLY A 306 -20.33 12.20 -14.38
CA GLY A 306 -20.20 13.62 -14.71
C GLY A 306 -19.63 14.47 -13.56
N ASN A 307 -20.07 15.71 -13.44
CA ASN A 307 -19.54 16.70 -12.51
C ASN A 307 -20.35 16.78 -11.22
N ILE A 308 -19.72 17.26 -10.14
CA ILE A 308 -20.40 17.63 -8.89
C ILE A 308 -20.38 19.15 -8.76
N GLY A 309 -21.56 19.74 -8.58
CA GLY A 309 -21.72 21.19 -8.40
C GLY A 309 -21.39 22.05 -9.63
N PRO A 310 -21.78 21.68 -10.86
CA PRO A 310 -21.61 22.58 -12.00
C PRO A 310 -22.45 23.85 -11.82
N GLY A 311 -21.79 25.01 -11.69
CA GLY A 311 -22.46 26.32 -11.73
C GLY A 311 -23.21 26.76 -10.47
N THR A 312 -23.18 26.00 -9.38
CA THR A 312 -23.91 26.36 -8.15
C THR A 312 -22.98 26.90 -7.07
N ASN A 313 -23.56 27.61 -6.10
CA ASN A 313 -22.82 28.30 -5.03
C ASN A 313 -22.77 27.51 -3.72
N SER A 314 -23.47 26.39 -3.61
CA SER A 314 -23.46 25.58 -2.39
C SER A 314 -23.54 24.10 -2.74
N PHE A 315 -22.67 23.32 -2.11
CA PHE A 315 -22.81 21.88 -2.01
C PHE A 315 -22.68 21.53 -0.54
N GLU A 316 -23.75 21.03 0.07
CA GLU A 316 -23.73 20.58 1.45
C GLU A 316 -23.88 19.06 1.49
N LEU A 317 -22.92 18.37 2.11
CA LEU A 317 -22.97 16.94 2.35
C LEU A 317 -22.68 16.69 3.83
N THR A 318 -23.75 16.61 4.60
CA THR A 318 -23.66 16.32 6.03
C THR A 318 -23.69 14.82 6.25
N ASN A 319 -22.78 14.32 7.06
CA ASN A 319 -22.75 12.92 7.48
C ASN A 319 -22.82 12.86 9.01
N SER A 320 -24.02 12.59 9.53
CA SER A 320 -24.26 12.57 10.97
C SER A 320 -23.75 11.29 11.65
N THR A 321 -23.17 10.35 10.90
CA THR A 321 -22.57 9.13 11.48
C THR A 321 -21.22 9.42 12.14
N GLY A 322 -20.56 10.51 11.76
CA GLY A 322 -19.22 10.87 12.23
C GLY A 322 -18.08 10.06 11.62
N SER A 323 -18.34 9.05 10.78
CA SER A 323 -17.31 8.23 10.15
C SER A 323 -17.25 8.48 8.65
N ALA A 324 -16.06 8.77 8.12
CA ALA A 324 -15.86 8.96 6.68
C ALA A 324 -16.08 7.66 5.88
N ALA A 325 -15.99 6.49 6.52
CA ALA A 325 -16.32 5.20 5.93
C ALA A 325 -17.80 5.08 5.50
N ALA A 326 -18.68 5.86 6.15
CA ALA A 326 -20.12 5.83 5.86
C ALA A 326 -20.46 6.51 4.53
N VAL A 327 -19.63 7.42 4.03
CA VAL A 327 -19.89 8.16 2.79
C VAL A 327 -18.72 8.02 1.84
N LYS A 328 -18.91 7.26 0.76
CA LYS A 328 -17.92 7.07 -0.30
C LYS A 328 -18.40 7.71 -1.60
N ILE A 329 -17.54 8.52 -2.23
CA ILE A 329 -17.79 9.15 -3.53
C ILE A 329 -16.77 8.64 -4.53
N TYR A 330 -17.25 8.00 -5.58
CA TYR A 330 -16.45 7.43 -6.65
C TYR A 330 -16.66 8.18 -7.97
N GLY A 331 -15.59 8.79 -8.50
CA GLY A 331 -15.58 9.32 -9.86
C GLY A 331 -15.28 8.21 -10.86
N THR A 332 -16.19 7.97 -11.80
CA THR A 332 -16.11 6.83 -12.73
C THR A 332 -15.67 7.20 -14.13
N LYS A 333 -15.30 8.47 -14.37
CA LYS A 333 -14.74 8.87 -15.67
C LYS A 333 -13.32 8.36 -15.79
N THR A 334 -12.93 7.91 -16.97
CA THR A 334 -11.60 7.35 -17.25
C THR A 334 -10.87 8.07 -18.40
N SER A 335 -11.46 9.14 -18.91
CA SER A 335 -10.98 9.86 -20.09
C SER A 335 -11.05 11.37 -19.91
N LEU A 336 -10.27 12.08 -20.72
CA LEU A 336 -10.27 13.55 -20.77
C LEU A 336 -11.54 14.10 -21.45
N PRO A 337 -11.98 15.33 -21.10
CA PRO A 337 -11.45 16.18 -20.03
C PRO A 337 -11.78 15.60 -18.64
N PRO A 338 -11.03 15.95 -17.57
CA PRO A 338 -11.31 15.44 -16.23
C PRO A 338 -12.73 15.81 -15.75
N GLN A 339 -13.27 15.05 -14.79
CA GLN A 339 -14.47 15.46 -14.05
C GLN A 339 -14.14 16.69 -13.20
N VAL A 340 -15.13 17.52 -12.91
CA VAL A 340 -14.96 18.65 -12.01
C VAL A 340 -15.85 18.47 -10.80
N PHE A 341 -15.24 18.34 -9.62
CA PHE A 341 -15.96 18.28 -8.35
C PHE A 341 -15.72 19.57 -7.58
N ASN A 342 -16.73 20.43 -7.56
CA ASN A 342 -16.67 21.71 -6.87
C ASN A 342 -17.50 21.67 -5.58
N PHE A 343 -16.80 21.68 -4.45
CA PHE A 343 -17.38 21.79 -3.12
C PHE A 343 -17.29 23.24 -2.67
N LYS A 344 -18.34 24.01 -2.94
CA LYS A 344 -18.42 25.43 -2.54
C LYS A 344 -19.27 25.59 -1.29
N ASN A 345 -18.82 26.46 -0.37
CA ASN A 345 -19.54 26.82 0.85
C ASN A 345 -19.93 25.61 1.73
N SER A 346 -19.22 24.50 1.60
CA SER A 346 -19.39 23.34 2.48
C SER A 346 -18.63 23.64 3.77
N SER A 347 -19.34 23.79 4.89
CA SER A 347 -18.71 24.04 6.19
C SER A 347 -18.09 22.77 6.77
N THR A 348 -18.70 21.61 6.53
CA THR A 348 -18.23 20.32 7.03
C THR A 348 -18.50 19.20 6.03
N LEU A 349 -17.47 18.43 5.69
CA LEU A 349 -17.57 17.22 4.86
C LEU A 349 -16.92 16.05 5.59
N VAL A 350 -17.66 14.96 5.83
CA VAL A 350 -17.09 13.71 6.39
C VAL A 350 -17.32 12.58 5.39
N ALA A 351 -16.34 12.32 4.53
CA ALA A 351 -16.45 11.38 3.41
C ALA A 351 -15.09 10.92 2.86
N ALA A 352 -15.08 9.78 2.20
CA ALA A 352 -13.97 9.30 1.39
C ALA A 352 -14.25 9.55 -0.10
N ILE A 353 -13.34 10.24 -0.81
CA ILE A 353 -13.47 10.57 -2.23
C ILE A 353 -12.38 9.85 -3.02
N TYR A 354 -12.78 9.03 -3.99
CA TYR A 354 -11.86 8.38 -4.93
C TYR A 354 -12.31 8.63 -6.36
N ALA A 355 -11.61 9.54 -7.03
CA ALA A 355 -11.94 9.99 -8.38
C ALA A 355 -10.64 10.28 -9.17
N PRO A 356 -9.92 9.23 -9.61
CA PRO A 356 -8.58 9.35 -10.21
C PRO A 356 -8.45 10.31 -11.40
N PHE A 357 -9.56 10.60 -12.08
CA PHE A 357 -9.64 11.49 -13.25
C PHE A 357 -10.48 12.75 -12.97
N ALA A 358 -10.65 13.13 -11.71
CA ALA A 358 -11.40 14.34 -11.33
C ALA A 358 -10.49 15.43 -10.77
N ASP A 359 -10.76 16.66 -11.17
CA ASP A 359 -10.23 17.86 -10.55
C ASP A 359 -11.19 18.27 -9.43
N VAL A 360 -10.71 18.15 -8.20
CA VAL A 360 -11.48 18.40 -6.99
C VAL A 360 -11.08 19.76 -6.43
N THR A 361 -12.05 20.63 -6.21
CA THR A 361 -11.84 21.95 -5.62
C THR A 361 -12.72 22.17 -4.41
N PHE A 362 -12.09 22.52 -3.30
CA PHE A 362 -12.74 22.93 -2.07
C PHE A 362 -12.60 24.44 -1.89
N MET A 363 -13.72 25.12 -1.64
CA MET A 363 -13.75 26.58 -1.51
C MET A 363 -14.32 27.04 -0.18
N ASN A 364 -13.74 28.11 0.37
CA ASN A 364 -14.26 28.90 1.48
C ASN A 364 -14.27 28.17 2.83
N ASN A 365 -13.08 27.90 3.38
CA ASN A 365 -12.88 27.38 4.73
C ASN A 365 -13.60 26.03 5.05
N PRO A 366 -13.51 25.00 4.19
CA PRO A 366 -14.14 23.73 4.51
C PRO A 366 -13.41 23.00 5.64
N ASN A 367 -14.16 22.34 6.51
CA ASN A 367 -13.64 21.35 7.45
C ASN A 367 -13.93 19.94 6.90
N ILE A 368 -12.88 19.21 6.53
CA ILE A 368 -12.98 17.93 5.85
C ILE A 368 -12.41 16.84 6.76
N THR A 369 -13.17 15.77 6.95
CA THR A 369 -12.70 14.56 7.61
C THR A 369 -12.81 13.38 6.65
N GLY A 370 -11.70 12.71 6.35
CA GLY A 370 -11.70 11.53 5.48
C GLY A 370 -10.44 11.34 4.66
N SER A 371 -10.58 10.87 3.42
CA SER A 371 -9.47 10.63 2.48
C SER A 371 -9.86 11.10 1.08
N ILE A 372 -8.93 11.72 0.36
CA ILE A 372 -9.18 12.24 -1.00
C ILE A 372 -8.12 11.72 -1.96
N ILE A 373 -8.56 10.99 -2.98
CA ILE A 373 -7.74 10.50 -4.07
C ILE A 373 -8.31 11.01 -5.38
N CYS A 374 -7.56 11.81 -6.11
CA CYS A 374 -8.06 12.47 -7.31
C CYS A 374 -6.96 12.84 -8.31
N ASN A 375 -7.33 13.46 -9.43
CA ASN A 375 -6.36 13.92 -10.43
C ASN A 375 -5.62 15.17 -9.94
N ASN A 376 -6.37 16.25 -9.69
CA ASN A 376 -5.87 17.48 -9.10
C ASN A 376 -6.72 17.85 -7.90
N LEU A 377 -6.08 18.30 -6.81
CA LEU A 377 -6.76 18.82 -5.63
C LEU A 377 -6.39 20.28 -5.41
N THR A 378 -7.39 21.16 -5.35
CA THR A 378 -7.21 22.58 -5.02
C THR A 378 -7.98 22.93 -3.74
N LEU A 379 -7.26 23.46 -2.76
CA LEU A 379 -7.78 23.87 -1.47
C LEU A 379 -7.75 25.39 -1.40
N LYS A 380 -8.92 26.04 -1.39
CA LYS A 380 -9.02 27.51 -1.43
C LYS A 380 -9.31 28.10 -0.06
N ASN A 381 -8.22 28.35 0.66
CA ASN A 381 -8.08 29.14 1.87
C ASN A 381 -8.74 28.58 3.14
N ASN A 382 -7.99 28.64 4.24
CA ASN A 382 -8.33 28.27 5.61
C ASN A 382 -9.07 26.92 5.72
N MET A 383 -8.69 25.96 4.89
CA MET A 383 -9.22 24.61 4.94
C MET A 383 -8.57 23.82 6.08
N VAL A 384 -9.35 23.00 6.77
CA VAL A 384 -8.82 22.03 7.75
C VAL A 384 -9.18 20.62 7.27
N PHE A 385 -8.17 19.81 6.99
CA PHE A 385 -8.32 18.41 6.59
C PHE A 385 -7.84 17.51 7.72
N THR A 386 -8.70 16.59 8.15
CA THR A 386 -8.43 15.59 9.17
C THR A 386 -8.57 14.21 8.54
N TYR A 387 -7.47 13.46 8.44
CA TYR A 387 -7.52 12.08 7.99
C TYR A 387 -8.24 11.19 9.01
N ASP A 388 -9.11 10.32 8.50
CA ASP A 388 -9.87 9.32 9.25
C ASP A 388 -9.43 7.92 8.81
N ASP A 389 -8.61 7.27 9.64
CA ASP A 389 -8.08 5.93 9.37
C ASP A 389 -9.12 4.81 9.50
N SER A 390 -10.29 5.08 10.13
CA SER A 390 -11.39 4.11 10.22
C SER A 390 -11.97 3.73 8.84
N ILE A 391 -11.66 4.51 7.79
CA ILE A 391 -12.00 4.15 6.42
C ILE A 391 -11.38 2.79 6.03
N ARG A 392 -10.18 2.46 6.56
CA ARG A 392 -9.47 1.21 6.25
C ARG A 392 -10.24 -0.03 6.72
N ASP A 393 -10.91 0.06 7.86
CA ASP A 393 -11.73 -1.03 8.40
C ASP A 393 -12.98 -1.32 7.54
N SER A 394 -13.31 -0.42 6.60
CA SER A 394 -14.49 -0.52 5.74
C SER A 394 -14.21 -1.10 4.35
N TYR A 395 -12.98 -1.52 4.07
CA TYR A 395 -12.61 -2.05 2.76
C TYR A 395 -13.38 -3.33 2.42
N LYS A 396 -13.96 -3.33 1.23
CA LYS A 396 -14.62 -4.50 0.64
C LYS A 396 -13.76 -5.04 -0.48
N LYS A 397 -13.84 -6.35 -0.73
CA LYS A 397 -13.23 -6.97 -1.93
C LYS A 397 -13.66 -6.28 -3.24
N THR A 398 -14.82 -5.63 -3.25
CA THR A 398 -15.38 -4.94 -4.43
C THR A 398 -14.86 -3.52 -4.62
N ASP A 399 -14.26 -2.92 -3.60
CA ASP A 399 -13.79 -1.54 -3.65
C ASP A 399 -12.59 -1.43 -4.63
N PRO A 400 -12.51 -0.35 -5.41
CA PRO A 400 -11.45 -0.16 -6.40
C PRO A 400 -10.08 0.00 -5.72
N GLY A 401 -9.02 -0.56 -6.31
CA GLY A 401 -7.64 -0.36 -5.82
C GLY A 401 -7.29 -1.09 -4.51
N VAL A 402 -8.22 -1.88 -3.97
CA VAL A 402 -7.93 -2.72 -2.80
C VAL A 402 -7.01 -3.86 -3.22
N HIS A 403 -5.98 -4.11 -2.39
CA HIS A 403 -5.02 -5.18 -2.56
C HIS A 403 -4.54 -5.69 -1.20
N ILE A 404 -3.94 -6.87 -1.19
CA ILE A 404 -3.44 -7.57 -0.02
C ILE A 404 -1.94 -7.33 0.06
N VAL A 405 -1.48 -6.97 1.25
CA VAL A 405 -0.07 -6.71 1.58
C VAL A 405 0.35 -7.54 2.77
N VAL A 406 1.64 -7.88 2.85
CA VAL A 406 2.20 -8.60 4.00
C VAL A 406 2.33 -7.63 5.17
N SER A 407 1.72 -7.94 6.31
CA SER A 407 1.79 -7.13 7.53
C SER A 407 2.80 -7.65 8.54
N ASN A 408 3.03 -8.96 8.56
CA ASN A 408 4.01 -9.60 9.43
C ASN A 408 4.59 -10.84 8.77
N TRP A 409 5.85 -11.12 9.03
CA TRP A 409 6.61 -12.25 8.50
C TRP A 409 7.39 -12.90 9.64
N GLN A 410 7.35 -14.23 9.74
CA GLN A 410 8.10 -14.99 10.74
C GLN A 410 8.53 -16.36 10.20
N GLU A 411 9.74 -16.79 10.58
CA GLU A 411 10.23 -18.16 10.35
C GLU A 411 9.61 -19.12 11.40
N GLN A 412 9.28 -20.35 10.99
CA GLN A 412 8.66 -21.39 11.85
C GLN A 412 9.65 -22.45 12.32
#